data_AF-A0A5S9MKK9-F1
#
_entry.id   AF-A0A5S9MKK9-F1
#
_cell.length_a   1.000
_cell.length_b   1.000
_cell.length_c   1.000
_cell.angle_alpha   90.00
_cell.angle_beta   90.00
_cell.angle_gamma   90.00
#
_symmetry.space_group_name_H-M   'P 1'
#
loop_
_entity.id
_entity.type
_entity.pdbx_description
1 polymer ?
#
loop_
_entity_poly.entity_id
_entity_poly.type
_entity_poly.pdbx_seq_one_letter_code
_entity_poly.pdbx_strand_id
1 'polypeptide(L)'
;MIYVVSSMESVFNQMRTINTILATGTLIALGTTALLGIFIFRTITHPISDMRKQAIELAKGNFSRKVRKYGHDEIGQLATTFNHLTRELEEAQLMTEGERKKAFFCYCLYDGRCHRNESKRCNYSIKQPCFRAVKCFT
;
A
#
# COMPACT_ATOMS: atom_id res chain seq x y z
N MET A 1 -30.48 -55.29 -54.02
CA MET A 1 -30.10 -54.04 -53.33
C MET A 1 -30.03 -54.37 -51.85
N ILE A 2 -28.83 -54.50 -51.26
CA ILE A 2 -28.65 -54.74 -49.83
C ILE A 2 -28.23 -53.42 -49.19
N TYR A 3 -29.04 -52.89 -48.28
CA TYR A 3 -28.72 -51.70 -47.50
C TYR A 3 -28.14 -52.14 -46.15
N VAL A 4 -26.86 -51.82 -45.92
CA VAL A 4 -26.18 -52.03 -44.64
C VAL A 4 -26.52 -50.86 -43.72
N VAL A 5 -27.54 -51.02 -42.88
CA VAL A 5 -27.90 -50.06 -41.81
C VAL A 5 -27.30 -50.46 -40.44
N SER A 6 -26.56 -51.56 -40.38
CA SER A 6 -26.07 -52.11 -39.10
C SER A 6 -24.81 -51.44 -38.52
N SER A 7 -24.22 -50.44 -39.19
CA SER A 7 -22.96 -49.81 -38.75
C SER A 7 -23.07 -48.39 -38.20
N MET A 8 -24.25 -47.75 -38.25
CA MET A 8 -24.39 -46.37 -37.77
C MET A 8 -24.42 -46.28 -36.24
N GLU A 9 -25.03 -47.25 -35.56
CA GLU A 9 -25.19 -47.22 -34.09
C GLU A 9 -23.84 -47.31 -33.35
N SER A 10 -22.88 -48.08 -33.89
CA SER A 10 -21.54 -48.15 -33.31
C SER A 10 -20.77 -46.84 -33.48
N VAL A 11 -20.92 -46.15 -34.61
CA VAL A 11 -20.30 -44.83 -34.84
C VAL A 11 -20.90 -43.76 -33.94
N PHE A 12 -22.23 -43.75 -33.75
CA PHE A 12 -22.89 -42.80 -32.84
C PHE A 12 -22.51 -43.04 -31.37
N ASN A 13 -22.38 -44.29 -30.94
CA ASN A 13 -21.92 -44.61 -29.59
C ASN A 13 -20.45 -44.24 -29.37
N GLN A 14 -19.59 -44.42 -30.39
CA GLN A 14 -18.21 -43.93 -30.34
C GLN A 14 -18.14 -42.40 -30.23
N MET A 15 -18.97 -41.68 -31.01
CA MET A 15 -19.07 -40.22 -30.93
C MET A 15 -19.51 -39.74 -29.55
N ARG A 16 -20.47 -40.43 -28.92
CA ARG A 16 -20.93 -40.10 -27.56
C ARG A 16 -19.81 -40.30 -26.53
N THR A 17 -19.06 -41.40 -26.62
CA THR A 17 -17.92 -41.66 -25.71
C THR A 17 -16.84 -40.60 -25.86
N ILE A 18 -16.46 -40.25 -27.10
CA ILE A 18 -15.47 -39.19 -27.36
C ILE A 18 -15.95 -37.85 -26.81
N ASN A 19 -17.19 -37.44 -27.11
CA ASN A 19 -17.74 -36.19 -26.60
C ASN A 19 -17.81 -36.16 -25.07
N THR A 20 -18.08 -37.30 -24.42
CA THR A 20 -18.09 -37.39 -22.96
C THR A 20 -16.68 -37.24 -22.37
N ILE A 21 -15.68 -37.86 -22.99
CA ILE A 21 -14.27 -37.71 -22.58
C ILE A 21 -13.81 -36.26 -22.77
N LEU A 22 -14.14 -35.64 -23.90
CA LEU A 22 -13.80 -34.24 -24.17
C LEU A 22 -14.52 -33.31 -23.18
N ALA A 23 -15.82 -33.50 -22.95
CA ALA A 23 -16.60 -32.68 -22.03
C ALA A 23 -16.07 -32.77 -20.59
N THR A 24 -15.77 -33.99 -20.11
CA THR A 24 -15.20 -34.17 -18.76
C THR A 24 -13.78 -33.61 -18.66
N GLY A 25 -12.95 -33.80 -19.69
CA GLY A 25 -11.62 -33.21 -19.78
C GLY A 25 -11.65 -31.67 -19.72
N THR A 26 -12.54 -31.04 -20.49
CA THR A 26 -12.72 -29.58 -20.46
C THR A 26 -13.21 -29.09 -19.11
N LEU A 27 -14.16 -29.78 -18.47
CA LEU A 27 -14.63 -29.42 -17.14
C LEU A 27 -13.51 -29.48 -16.09
N ILE A 28 -12.68 -30.52 -16.12
CA ILE A 28 -11.53 -30.64 -15.22
C ILE A 28 -10.52 -29.53 -15.48
N ALA A 29 -10.20 -29.26 -16.75
CA ALA A 29 -9.26 -28.21 -17.14
C ALA A 29 -9.73 -26.81 -16.71
N LEU A 30 -11.02 -26.51 -16.87
CA LEU A 30 -11.61 -25.26 -16.41
C LEU A 30 -11.57 -25.16 -14.88
N GLY A 31 -11.90 -26.25 -14.19
CA GLY A 31 -11.84 -26.32 -12.73
C GLY A 31 -10.42 -26.06 -12.21
N THR A 32 -9.41 -26.72 -12.75
CA THR A 32 -8.01 -26.52 -12.34
C THR A 32 -7.51 -25.12 -12.66
N THR A 33 -7.87 -24.58 -13.84
CA THR A 33 -7.49 -23.21 -14.24
C THR A 33 -8.10 -22.17 -13.29
N ALA A 34 -9.39 -22.31 -12.95
CA ALA A 34 -10.06 -21.40 -12.02
C ALA A 34 -9.44 -21.48 -10.62
N LEU A 35 -9.14 -22.69 -10.13
CA LEU A 35 -8.49 -22.90 -8.84
C LEU A 35 -7.11 -22.24 -8.79
N LEU A 36 -6.28 -22.45 -9.83
CA LEU A 36 -4.96 -21.82 -9.92
C LEU A 36 -5.06 -20.29 -10.02
N GLY A 37 -6.00 -19.78 -10.81
CA GLY A 37 -6.23 -18.34 -10.93
C GLY A 37 -6.58 -17.70 -9.58
N ILE A 38 -7.48 -18.31 -8.81
CA ILE A 38 -7.85 -17.85 -7.47
C ILE A 38 -6.65 -17.94 -6.51
N PHE A 39 -5.85 -19.00 -6.60
CA PHE A 39 -4.67 -19.19 -5.77
C PHE A 39 -3.62 -18.10 -6.04
N ILE A 40 -3.25 -17.87 -7.30
CA ILE A 40 -2.30 -16.82 -7.70
C ILE A 40 -2.82 -15.44 -7.29
N PHE A 41 -4.11 -15.18 -7.48
CA PHE A 41 -4.71 -13.91 -7.08
C PHE A 41 -4.51 -13.64 -5.60
N ARG A 42 -4.74 -14.64 -4.72
CA ARG A 42 -4.61 -14.48 -3.27
C ARG A 42 -3.17 -14.37 -2.80
N THR A 43 -2.25 -15.14 -3.38
CA THR A 43 -0.86 -15.19 -2.91
C THR A 43 0.01 -14.09 -3.50
N ILE A 44 -0.26 -13.64 -4.73
CA ILE A 44 0.60 -12.70 -5.46
C ILE A 44 -0.15 -11.41 -5.80
N THR A 45 -1.27 -11.49 -6.52
CA THR A 45 -1.91 -10.29 -7.06
C THR A 45 -2.51 -9.39 -5.97
N HIS A 46 -3.11 -9.98 -4.95
CA HIS A 46 -3.70 -9.25 -3.82
C HIS A 46 -2.66 -8.46 -3.01
N PRO A 47 -1.56 -9.07 -2.50
CA PRO A 47 -0.55 -8.30 -1.77
C PRO A 47 0.11 -7.22 -2.63
N ILE A 48 0.39 -7.46 -3.91
CA ILE A 48 0.95 -6.44 -4.81
C ILE A 48 -0.02 -5.25 -4.99
N SER A 49 -1.31 -5.52 -5.15
CA SER A 49 -2.32 -4.46 -5.28
C SER A 49 -2.44 -3.62 -4.01
N ASP A 50 -2.36 -4.26 -2.84
CA ASP A 50 -2.36 -3.56 -1.54
C ASP A 50 -1.12 -2.67 -1.37
N MET A 51 0.06 -3.18 -1.73
CA MET A 51 1.30 -2.40 -1.73
C MET A 51 1.21 -1.17 -2.64
N ARG A 52 0.67 -1.35 -3.86
CA ARG A 52 0.47 -0.25 -4.79
C ARG A 52 -0.43 0.84 -4.21
N LYS A 53 -1.56 0.47 -3.59
CA LYS A 53 -2.46 1.44 -2.95
C LYS A 53 -1.73 2.20 -1.85
N GLN A 54 -0.94 1.49 -1.04
CA GLN A 54 -0.20 2.12 0.04
C GLN A 54 0.90 3.08 -0.47
N ALA A 55 1.58 2.73 -1.56
CA ALA A 55 2.55 3.60 -2.20
C ALA A 55 1.91 4.89 -2.76
N ILE A 56 0.69 4.82 -3.27
CA ILE A 56 -0.06 6.01 -3.72
C ILE A 56 -0.40 6.92 -2.54
N GLU A 57 -0.83 6.36 -1.40
CA GLU A 57 -1.10 7.16 -0.19
C GLU A 57 0.18 7.74 0.41
N LEU A 58 1.29 7.00 0.35
CA LEU A 58 2.61 7.46 0.74
C LEU A 58 3.04 8.68 -0.09
N ALA A 59 2.80 8.65 -1.41
CA ALA A 59 3.09 9.77 -2.31
C ALA A 59 2.24 11.02 -2.01
N LYS A 60 1.08 10.87 -1.36
CA LYS A 60 0.24 11.98 -0.89
C LYS A 60 0.67 12.52 0.48
N GLY A 61 1.73 11.97 1.08
CA GLY A 61 2.21 12.35 2.40
C GLY A 61 1.51 11.67 3.57
N ASN A 62 0.76 10.59 3.33
CA ASN A 62 0.11 9.82 4.38
C ASN A 62 0.98 8.62 4.80
N PHE A 63 1.83 8.83 5.81
CA PHE A 63 2.79 7.84 6.30
C PHE A 63 2.23 6.88 7.37
N SER A 64 1.06 7.18 7.97
CA SER A 64 0.55 6.40 9.11
C SER A 64 0.05 5.00 8.75
N ARG A 65 -0.19 4.70 7.46
CA ARG A 65 -0.67 3.39 7.01
C ARG A 65 0.49 2.48 6.60
N LYS A 66 0.43 1.22 7.03
CA LYS A 66 1.45 0.19 6.78
C LYS A 66 0.87 -0.94 5.94
N VAL A 67 1.71 -1.55 5.11
CA VAL A 67 1.36 -2.76 4.36
C VAL A 67 1.35 -3.95 5.30
N ARG A 68 0.34 -4.83 5.19
CA ARG A 68 0.31 -6.09 5.94
C ARG A 68 1.30 -7.09 5.34
N LYS A 69 2.06 -7.78 6.18
CA LYS A 69 2.94 -8.88 5.74
C LYS A 69 2.10 -10.13 5.45
N TYR A 70 2.11 -10.58 4.20
CA TYR A 70 1.45 -11.81 3.75
C TYR A 70 2.53 -12.88 3.55
N GLY A 71 2.79 -13.71 4.57
CA GLY A 71 3.76 -14.82 4.47
C GLY A 71 5.21 -14.47 4.81
N HIS A 72 6.09 -15.48 4.66
CA HIS A 72 7.54 -15.41 4.91
C HIS A 72 8.38 -15.57 3.63
N ASP A 73 7.73 -15.45 2.48
CA ASP A 73 8.34 -15.52 1.15
C ASP A 73 8.93 -14.15 0.72
N GLU A 74 9.35 -14.06 -0.54
CA GLU A 74 9.91 -12.85 -1.15
C GLU A 74 8.92 -11.67 -1.11
N ILE A 75 7.61 -11.94 -1.20
CA ILE A 75 6.56 -10.91 -1.12
C ILE A 75 6.42 -10.39 0.32
N GLY A 76 6.48 -11.28 1.31
CA GLY A 76 6.51 -10.92 2.72
C GLY A 76 7.77 -10.13 3.13
N GLN A 77 8.92 -10.46 2.54
CA GLN A 77 10.16 -9.70 2.73
C GLN A 77 10.05 -8.31 2.10
N LEU A 78 9.53 -8.21 0.87
CA LEU A 78 9.27 -6.93 0.22
C LEU A 78 8.35 -6.04 1.07
N ALA A 79 7.30 -6.62 1.69
CA ALA A 79 6.42 -5.89 2.60
C ALA A 79 7.14 -5.35 3.83
N THR A 80 8.10 -6.12 4.35
CA THR A 80 8.93 -5.69 5.49
C THR A 80 9.83 -4.51 5.09
N THR A 81 10.53 -4.62 3.95
CA THR A 81 11.39 -3.56 3.43
C THR A 81 10.59 -2.29 3.09
N PHE A 82 9.43 -2.44 2.47
CA PHE A 82 8.55 -1.31 2.15
C PHE A 82 8.10 -0.54 3.40
N ASN A 83 7.70 -1.26 4.45
CA ASN A 83 7.32 -0.65 5.72
C ASN A 83 8.52 0.02 6.41
N HIS A 84 9.72 -0.54 6.28
CA HIS A 84 10.94 0.09 6.78
C HIS A 84 11.18 1.44 6.09
N LEU A 85 11.11 1.48 4.75
CA LEU A 85 11.25 2.72 3.98
C LEU A 85 10.19 3.75 4.37
N THR A 86 8.95 3.31 4.58
CA THR A 86 7.85 4.19 5.02
C THR A 86 8.14 4.82 6.38
N ARG A 87 8.67 4.04 7.34
CA ARG A 87 9.04 4.53 8.67
C ARG A 87 10.17 5.56 8.61
N GLU A 88 11.24 5.27 7.85
CA GLU A 88 12.36 6.21 7.70
C GLU A 88 11.89 7.54 7.08
N LEU A 89 10.97 7.48 6.12
CA LEU A 89 10.40 8.67 5.51
C LEU A 89 9.51 9.46 6.47
N GLU A 90 8.70 8.78 7.30
CA GLU A 90 7.91 9.40 8.37
C GLU A 90 8.81 10.14 9.37
N GLU A 91 9.88 9.49 9.81
CA GLU A 91 10.86 10.07 10.73
C GLU A 91 11.57 11.30 10.12
N ALA A 92 11.98 11.23 8.85
CA ALA A 92 12.60 12.36 8.15
C ALA A 92 11.65 13.57 8.00
N GLN A 93 10.36 13.33 7.75
CA GLN A 93 9.35 14.40 7.71
C GLN A 93 9.16 15.03 9.09
N LEU A 94 9.04 14.20 10.15
CA LEU A 94 8.91 14.68 11.52
C LEU A 94 10.12 15.49 11.98
N MET A 95 11.33 15.10 11.56
CA MET A 95 12.56 15.87 11.83
C MET A 95 12.53 17.23 11.13
N THR A 96 12.17 17.28 9.85
CA THR A 96 12.09 18.53 9.07
C THR A 96 10.99 19.47 9.61
N GLU A 97 9.84 18.92 10.00
CA GLU A 97 8.81 19.70 10.69
C GLU A 97 9.24 20.14 12.08
N GLY A 98 9.99 19.30 12.81
CA GLY A 98 10.54 19.61 14.11
C GLY A 98 11.50 20.80 14.07
N GLU A 99 12.28 20.93 12.99
CA GLU A 99 13.13 22.10 12.76
C GLU A 99 12.32 23.34 12.38
N ARG A 100 11.29 23.22 11.52
CA ARG A 100 10.38 24.34 11.22
C ARG A 100 9.60 24.83 12.45
N LYS A 101 9.22 23.93 13.37
CA LYS A 101 8.54 24.28 14.62
C LYS A 101 9.45 25.03 15.59
N LYS A 102 10.78 24.83 15.53
CA LYS A 102 11.76 25.59 16.32
C LYS A 102 11.94 27.03 15.81
N ALA A 103 11.77 27.27 14.51
CA ALA A 103 11.84 28.62 13.92
C ALA A 103 10.64 29.52 14.27
N PHE A 104 9.57 28.97 14.86
CA PHE A 104 8.39 29.74 15.30
C PHE A 104 8.60 30.44 16.67
N PHE A 105 9.79 30.32 17.23
CA PHE A 105 10.14 31.04 18.44
C PHE A 105 10.50 32.49 18.09
N CYS A 106 9.89 33.47 18.77
CA CYS A 106 10.10 34.88 18.49
C CYS A 106 11.58 35.25 18.69
N TYR A 107 12.30 35.55 17.60
CA TYR A 107 13.67 36.07 17.66
C TYR A 107 13.63 37.58 17.63
N CYS A 108 14.09 38.23 18.70
CA CYS A 108 14.36 39.66 18.69
C CYS A 108 15.84 39.87 18.34
N LEU A 109 16.09 40.59 17.26
CA LEU A 109 17.44 40.96 16.83
C LEU A 109 17.99 42.06 17.76
N TYR A 110 19.31 42.15 17.90
CA TYR A 110 20.03 43.08 18.80
C TYR A 110 19.62 44.57 18.69
N ASP A 111 18.93 44.94 17.61
CA ASP A 111 18.36 46.27 17.33
C ASP A 111 16.93 46.48 17.92
N GLY A 112 16.45 45.57 18.77
CA GLY A 112 15.15 45.73 19.44
C GLY A 112 13.92 45.65 18.53
N ARG A 113 14.08 45.29 17.26
CA ARG A 113 12.97 45.09 16.30
C ARG A 113 12.63 43.61 16.16
N CYS A 114 11.44 43.23 16.62
CA CYS A 114 10.92 41.88 16.43
C CYS A 114 10.00 41.90 15.19
N HIS A 115 10.41 41.24 14.10
CA HIS A 115 9.58 41.07 12.90
C HIS A 115 8.58 39.92 13.09
N ARG A 116 7.33 40.15 12.71
CA ARG A 116 6.22 39.18 12.82
C ARG A 116 6.07 38.39 11.51
N ASN A 117 5.97 37.07 11.61
CA ASN A 117 5.28 36.25 10.60
C ASN A 117 3.96 35.75 11.22
N GLU A 118 2.94 35.60 10.39
CA GLU A 118 1.52 35.75 10.70
C GLU A 118 0.98 34.79 11.77
N SER A 119 0.11 35.36 12.63
CA SER A 119 -0.91 34.68 13.43
C SER A 119 -0.55 34.05 14.80
N LYS A 120 0.30 34.67 15.64
CA LYS A 120 0.16 34.61 17.12
C LYS A 120 0.59 35.92 17.80
N ARG A 121 -0.16 36.36 18.80
CA ARG A 121 0.04 37.65 19.50
C ARG A 121 1.09 37.47 20.62
N CYS A 122 2.34 37.89 20.41
CA CYS A 122 3.34 37.94 21.47
C CYS A 122 3.03 39.11 22.43
N ASN A 123 2.88 38.83 23.72
CA ASN A 123 2.76 39.86 24.76
C ASN A 123 4.12 40.02 25.46
N TYR A 124 4.67 41.24 25.46
CA TYR A 124 5.99 41.57 26.02
C TYR A 124 5.79 42.20 27.39
N SER A 125 5.96 41.43 28.47
CA SER A 125 6.03 41.98 29.82
C SER A 125 7.49 42.23 30.17
N ILE A 126 7.91 43.50 30.12
CA ILE A 126 9.26 43.96 30.42
C ILE A 126 9.49 43.84 31.92
N LYS A 127 10.29 42.84 32.33
CA LYS A 127 11.14 42.95 33.53
C LYS A 127 12.45 42.22 33.26
N GLN A 128 13.50 43.01 33.07
CA GLN A 128 14.91 42.58 33.09
C GLN A 128 15.48 42.82 34.51
N PRO A 129 16.55 42.10 34.94
CA PRO A 129 17.73 41.82 34.11
C PRO A 129 18.18 40.36 34.04
N CYS A 130 18.90 40.08 32.95
CA CYS A 130 19.78 38.95 32.68
C CYS A 130 19.20 37.52 32.70
N PHE A 131 19.30 36.89 31.53
CA PHE A 131 19.41 35.43 31.36
C PHE A 131 18.20 34.61 31.84
N ARG A 132 17.12 34.54 31.05
CA ARG A 132 16.35 33.29 30.98
C ARG A 132 15.47 33.17 29.75
N ALA A 133 15.44 31.96 29.21
CA ALA A 133 14.62 31.49 28.10
C ALA A 133 13.15 31.97 28.20
N VAL A 134 12.65 32.50 27.09
CA VAL A 134 11.22 32.81 26.93
C VAL A 134 10.45 31.48 27.01
N LYS A 135 9.34 31.42 27.74
CA LYS A 135 8.42 30.28 27.69
C LYS A 135 7.28 30.64 26.74
N CYS A 136 7.08 29.84 25.69
CA CYS A 136 5.85 29.88 24.91
C CYS A 136 4.73 29.22 25.74
N PHE A 137 3.73 30.00 26.14
CA PHE A 137 2.44 29.46 26.59
C PHE A 137 1.40 29.58 25.47
N THR A 138 0.43 28.67 25.52
CA THR A 138 -0.53 28.25 24.49
C THR A 138 -1.41 29.38 23.96
#